data_AF-A0A2M9BSW1-F1
#
_entry.id   AF-A0A2M9BSW1-F1
#
_cell.length_a   1.000
_cell.length_b   1.000
_cell.length_c   1.000
_cell.angle_alpha   90.00
_cell.angle_beta   90.00
_cell.angle_gamma   90.00
#
_symmetry.space_group_name_H-M   'P 1'
#
loop_
_entity.id
_entity.type
_entity.pdbx_description
1 polymer ?
#
loop_
_entity_poly.entity_id
_entity_poly.type
_entity_poly.pdbx_seq_one_letter_code
_entity_poly.pdbx_strand_id
1 'polypeptide(L)'
;MRPTPQNFSSVQPLLPTTLVNLDTTPATQLVRRLQRTRQAPPRLLIDCGSLRCLRTLGVSHVISELLVLHRAGAHVWLRNVNPVLYHCLALLKLTDVFHLLPAA
;
A
#
# COMPACT_ATOMS: atom_id res chain seq x y z
N MET A 1 -35.74 -21.54 12.24
CA MET A 1 -35.07 -20.25 11.99
C MET A 1 -33.69 -20.26 12.63
N ARG A 2 -32.63 -20.36 11.83
CA ARG A 2 -31.23 -20.11 12.23
C ARG A 2 -30.57 -19.37 11.06
N PRO A 3 -29.85 -18.26 11.29
CA PRO A 3 -29.25 -17.47 10.23
C PRO A 3 -27.97 -18.13 9.71
N THR A 4 -27.83 -18.14 8.39
CA THR A 4 -26.64 -18.55 7.64
C THR A 4 -25.49 -17.58 7.93
N PRO A 5 -24.26 -18.04 8.23
CA PRO A 5 -23.12 -17.13 8.34
C PRO A 5 -22.78 -16.57 6.96
N GLN A 6 -22.57 -15.27 6.96
CA GLN A 6 -22.43 -14.40 5.80
C GLN A 6 -21.19 -14.76 4.99
N ASN A 7 -21.40 -14.84 3.68
CA ASN A 7 -20.39 -15.03 2.66
C ASN A 7 -19.45 -13.81 2.66
N PHE A 8 -18.23 -13.97 3.15
CA PHE A 8 -17.19 -12.95 3.05
C PHE A 8 -16.77 -12.87 1.58
N SER A 9 -17.49 -12.06 0.81
CA SER A 9 -17.09 -11.62 -0.52
C SER A 9 -15.80 -10.82 -0.39
N SER A 10 -14.68 -11.53 -0.41
CA SER A 10 -13.36 -10.96 -0.62
C SER A 10 -13.37 -10.38 -2.03
N VAL A 11 -13.64 -9.07 -2.15
CA VAL A 11 -13.55 -8.34 -3.41
C VAL A 11 -12.06 -8.23 -3.73
N GLN A 12 -11.49 -9.30 -4.27
CA GLN A 12 -10.17 -9.27 -4.87
C GLN A 12 -10.25 -8.38 -6.11
N PRO A 13 -9.37 -7.37 -6.26
CA PRO A 13 -9.30 -6.64 -7.51
C PRO A 13 -8.85 -7.62 -8.60
N LEU A 14 -9.71 -7.83 -9.61
CA LEU A 14 -9.47 -8.64 -10.81
C LEU A 14 -8.33 -8.12 -11.71
N LEU A 15 -7.52 -7.16 -11.23
CA LEU A 15 -6.42 -6.54 -11.97
C LEU A 15 -5.08 -6.92 -11.33
N PRO A 16 -4.05 -7.20 -12.15
CA PRO A 16 -2.74 -7.61 -11.65
C PRO A 16 -2.18 -6.51 -10.75
N THR A 17 -1.96 -6.86 -9.48
CA THR A 17 -1.36 -5.97 -8.49
C THR A 17 0.10 -6.37 -8.34
N THR A 18 1.01 -5.42 -8.54
CA THR A 18 2.45 -5.67 -8.45
C THR A 18 2.88 -5.62 -7.00
N LEU A 19 3.45 -6.70 -6.47
CA LEU A 19 4.06 -6.70 -5.15
C LEU A 19 5.34 -5.85 -5.17
N VAL A 20 5.43 -4.92 -4.23
CA VAL A 20 6.55 -3.98 -4.11
C VAL A 20 7.19 -4.11 -2.73
N ASN A 21 8.52 -4.17 -2.72
CA ASN A 21 9.32 -4.07 -1.50
C ASN A 21 10.10 -2.75 -1.49
N LEU A 22 9.72 -1.86 -0.57
CA LEU A 22 10.37 -0.55 -0.41
C LEU A 22 11.79 -0.65 0.18
N ASP A 23 12.17 -1.78 0.78
CA ASP A 23 13.54 -1.99 1.28
C ASP A 23 14.57 -2.18 0.16
N THR A 24 14.13 -2.78 -0.95
CA THR A 24 15.01 -3.15 -2.06
C THR A 24 14.81 -2.27 -3.29
N THR A 25 13.69 -1.56 -3.36
CA THR A 25 13.38 -0.73 -4.53
C THR A 25 12.80 0.59 -4.05
N PRO A 26 13.58 1.68 -4.08
CA PRO A 26 13.08 2.98 -3.68
C PRO A 26 11.97 3.43 -4.64
N ALA A 27 10.99 4.14 -4.10
CA ALA A 27 9.82 4.66 -4.79
C ALA A 27 10.22 5.45 -6.04
N THR A 28 11.28 6.26 -5.97
CA THR A 28 11.78 7.02 -7.12
C THR A 28 12.18 6.15 -8.32
N GLN A 29 12.76 4.97 -8.08
CA GLN A 29 13.06 4.02 -9.16
C GLN A 29 11.80 3.39 -9.72
N LEU A 30 10.81 3.09 -8.87
CA LEU A 30 9.50 2.58 -9.31
C LEU A 30 8.78 3.62 -10.16
N VAL A 31 8.70 4.88 -9.72
CA VAL A 31 8.09 5.98 -10.49
C VAL A 31 8.66 6.04 -11.91
N ARG A 32 9.98 5.94 -12.08
CA ARG A 32 10.62 5.92 -13.41
C ARG A 32 10.19 4.72 -14.26
N ARG A 33 9.90 3.57 -13.66
CA ARG A 33 9.38 2.39 -14.38
C ARG A 33 7.91 2.59 -14.77
N LEU A 34 7.11 3.13 -13.84
CA LEU A 34 5.69 3.39 -14.04
C LEU A 34 5.44 4.43 -15.13
N GLN A 35 6.24 5.50 -15.19
CA GLN A 35 6.14 6.53 -16.23
C GLN A 35 6.38 5.99 -17.66
N ARG A 36 7.09 4.86 -17.79
CA ARG A 36 7.29 4.19 -19.09
C ARG A 36 6.08 3.37 -19.53
N THR A 37 5.19 3.02 -18.61
CA THR A 37 4.01 2.20 -18.86
C THR A 37 2.75 3.08 -18.81
N ARG A 38 2.36 3.65 -19.96
CA ARG A 38 1.30 4.68 -20.06
C ARG A 38 -0.14 4.17 -20.11
N GLN A 39 -0.39 2.87 -19.95
CA GLN A 39 -1.70 2.30 -20.29
C GLN A 39 -2.75 2.38 -19.18
N ALA A 40 -2.35 2.32 -17.91
CA ALA A 40 -3.27 2.42 -16.78
C ALA A 40 -2.53 2.83 -15.48
N PRO A 41 -3.24 3.43 -14.50
CA PRO A 41 -2.71 3.65 -13.16
C PRO A 41 -2.22 2.33 -12.56
N PRO A 42 -0.92 2.18 -12.26
CA PRO A 42 -0.36 0.93 -11.78
C PRO A 42 -0.88 0.63 -10.38
N ARG A 43 -1.17 -0.65 -10.14
CA ARG A 43 -1.66 -1.11 -8.84
C ARG A 43 -0.53 -1.77 -8.07
N LEU A 44 -0.20 -1.23 -6.91
CA LEU A 44 0.94 -1.67 -6.11
C LEU A 44 0.47 -2.22 -4.77
N LEU A 45 0.92 -3.42 -4.41
CA LEU A 45 0.70 -4.00 -3.09
C LEU A 45 2.00 -3.94 -2.29
N ILE A 46 1.95 -3.34 -1.11
CA ILE A 46 3.09 -3.23 -0.20
C ILE A 46 2.75 -3.97 1.09
N ASP A 47 3.64 -4.89 1.48
CA ASP A 47 3.58 -5.57 2.75
C ASP A 47 4.34 -4.76 3.81
N CYS A 48 3.62 -4.08 4.69
CA CYS A 48 4.21 -3.25 5.74
C CYS A 48 4.76 -4.06 6.92
N GLY A 49 4.43 -5.35 7.03
CA GLY A 49 4.86 -6.20 8.15
C GLY A 49 6.34 -6.57 8.10
N SER A 50 6.92 -6.62 6.89
CA SER A 50 8.31 -7.03 6.64
C SER A 50 9.26 -5.87 6.30
N LEU A 51 8.78 -4.63 6.27
CA LEU A 51 9.59 -3.46 5.92
C LEU A 51 10.65 -3.18 6.98
N ARG A 52 11.92 -3.39 6.63
CA ARG A 52 13.07 -3.01 7.47
C ARG A 52 13.23 -1.50 7.52
N CYS A 53 12.96 -0.79 6.43
CA CYS A 53 13.03 0.67 6.35
C CYS A 53 12.11 1.36 7.35
N LEU A 54 10.97 0.74 7.71
CA LEU A 54 10.10 1.24 8.77
C LEU A 54 10.80 1.22 10.13
N ARG A 55 11.64 0.21 10.39
CA ARG A 55 12.40 0.05 11.64
C ARG A 55 13.67 0.88 11.65
N THR A 56 14.35 1.02 10.52
CA THR A 56 15.68 1.66 10.44
C THR A 56 15.61 3.15 10.08
N LEU A 57 14.65 3.56 9.27
CA LEU A 57 14.49 4.95 8.78
C LEU A 57 13.22 5.62 9.35
N GLY A 58 12.34 4.84 9.97
CA GLY A 58 11.15 5.33 10.65
C GLY A 58 9.94 5.51 9.75
N VAL A 59 8.83 5.89 10.38
CA VAL A 59 7.50 5.99 9.76
C VAL A 59 7.45 7.09 8.69
N SER A 60 8.07 8.24 8.94
CA SER A 60 8.07 9.38 8.01
C SER A 60 8.73 9.05 6.68
N HIS A 61 9.79 8.22 6.69
CA HIS A 61 10.44 7.76 5.46
C HIS A 61 9.47 6.92 4.63
N VAL A 62 8.82 5.94 5.25
CA VAL A 62 7.83 5.09 4.56
C VAL A 62 6.68 5.91 4.00
N ILE A 63 6.12 6.83 4.79
CA ILE A 63 5.05 7.73 4.33
C ILE A 63 5.51 8.56 3.12
N SER A 64 6.74 9.07 3.13
CA SER A 64 7.28 9.82 1.98
C SER A 64 7.37 8.97 0.72
N GLU A 65 7.85 7.73 0.83
CA GLU A 65 7.92 6.80 -0.30
C GLU A 65 6.52 6.47 -0.86
N LEU A 66 5.53 6.26 0.02
CA LEU A 66 4.14 6.03 -0.37
C LEU A 66 3.55 7.24 -1.11
N LEU A 67 3.80 8.46 -0.62
CA LEU A 67 3.35 9.69 -1.25
C LEU A 67 4.00 9.90 -2.62
N VAL A 68 5.28 9.53 -2.79
CA VAL A 68 5.97 9.58 -4.08
C VAL A 68 5.31 8.63 -5.09
N LEU A 69 4.96 7.41 -4.69
CA LEU A 69 4.23 6.46 -5.54
C LEU A 69 2.84 6.98 -5.91
N HIS A 70 2.08 7.48 -4.94
CA HIS A 70 0.75 8.04 -5.18
C HIS A 70 0.79 9.25 -6.12
N ARG A 71 1.75 10.18 -5.93
CA ARG A 71 1.96 11.34 -6.83
C ARG A 71 2.31 10.93 -8.27
N ALA A 72 2.87 9.76 -8.48
CA ALA A 72 3.11 9.22 -9.80
C ALA A 72 1.88 8.54 -10.43
N GLY A 73 0.72 8.62 -9.79
CA GLY A 73 -0.54 8.02 -10.25
C GLY A 73 -0.68 6.54 -9.90
N ALA A 74 0.14 6.00 -9.00
CA ALA A 74 -0.03 4.62 -8.54
C ALA A 74 -1.16 4.52 -7.52
N HIS A 75 -1.99 3.49 -7.67
CA HIS A 75 -2.91 3.08 -6.61
C HIS A 75 -2.15 2.15 -5.68
N VAL A 76 -2.14 2.45 -4.38
CA VAL A 76 -1.31 1.72 -3.41
C VAL A 76 -2.19 1.02 -2.38
N TRP A 77 -2.04 -0.29 -2.30
CA TRP A 77 -2.62 -1.16 -1.30
C TRP A 77 -1.57 -1.49 -0.25
N LEU A 78 -1.95 -1.36 1.02
CA LEU A 78 -1.11 -1.67 2.16
C LEU A 78 -1.69 -2.87 2.89
N ARG A 79 -0.87 -3.88 3.15
CA ARG A 79 -1.22 -5.00 4.04
C ARG A 79 -0.28 -5.04 5.24
N ASN A 80 -0.73 -5.66 6.33
CA ASN A 80 0.06 -5.83 7.56
C ASN A 80 0.59 -4.48 8.11
N VAL A 81 -0.23 -3.43 8.03
CA VAL A 81 0.10 -2.10 8.54
C VAL A 81 0.18 -2.15 10.06
N ASN A 82 1.35 -1.84 10.62
CA ASN A 82 1.49 -1.83 12.08
C ASN A 82 0.73 -0.63 12.70
N PRO A 83 0.39 -0.69 14.01
CA PRO A 83 -0.41 0.35 14.65
C PRO A 83 0.20 1.75 14.60
N VAL A 84 1.53 1.86 14.65
CA VAL A 84 2.23 3.16 14.62
C VAL A 84 2.09 3.81 13.24
N LEU A 85 2.34 3.04 12.17
CA LEU A 85 2.17 3.50 10.78
C LEU A 85 0.71 3.84 10.52
N TYR A 86 -0.24 3.01 10.98
CA TYR A 86 -1.67 3.29 10.88
C TYR A 86 -2.03 4.62 11.55
N HIS A 87 -1.57 4.82 12.79
CA HIS A 87 -1.83 6.05 13.54
C HIS A 87 -1.28 7.28 12.82
N CYS A 88 -0.05 7.21 12.30
CA CYS A 88 0.53 8.30 11.52
C CYS A 88 -0.24 8.58 10.23
N LEU A 89 -0.68 7.54 9.51
CA LEU A 89 -1.54 7.70 8.33
C LEU A 89 -2.86 8.39 8.70
N ALA A 90 -3.48 8.02 9.82
CA ALA A 90 -4.73 8.61 10.29
C ALA A 90 -4.56 10.08 10.69
N LEU A 91 -3.51 10.41 11.46
CA LEU A 91 -3.19 11.79 11.84
C LEU A 91 -2.98 12.71 10.64
N LEU A 92 -2.34 12.18 9.59
CA LEU A 92 -2.09 12.92 8.35
C LEU A 92 -3.25 12.86 7.35
N LYS A 93 -4.37 12.22 7.71
CA LYS A 93 -5.54 12.01 6.85
C LYS A 93 -5.20 11.30 5.53
N LEU A 94 -4.20 10.41 5.57
CA LEU A 94 -3.75 9.61 4.43
C LEU A 94 -4.46 8.25 4.34
N THR A 95 -5.31 7.92 5.31
CA THR A 95 -6.12 6.70 5.28
C THR A 95 -7.10 6.65 4.11
N ASP A 96 -7.53 7.81 3.60
CA ASP A 96 -8.42 7.89 2.42
C ASP A 96 -7.63 7.88 1.09
N VAL A 97 -6.31 8.04 1.16
CA VAL A 97 -5.41 8.07 0.00
C VAL A 97 -4.90 6.66 -0.33
N PHE A 98 -4.76 5.81 0.68
CA PHE A 98 -4.21 4.46 0.57
C PHE A 98 -5.26 3.39 0.87
N HIS A 99 -5.23 2.28 0.15
CA HIS A 99 -6.14 1.17 0.39
C HIS A 99 -5.56 0.22 1.44
N LEU A 100 -6.07 0.28 2.66
CA LEU A 100 -5.65 -0.63 3.73
C LEU A 100 -6.42 -1.95 3.62
N LEU A 101 -5.68 -3.06 3.51
CA LEU A 101 -6.25 -4.40 3.55
C LEU A 101 -6.38 -4.86 5.00
N PRO A 102 -7.48 -5.56 5.34
CA PRO A 102 -7.65 -6.13 6.68
C PRO A 102 -6.51 -7.11 6.98
N ALA A 103 -6.08 -7.14 8.24
CA ALA A 103 -5.18 -8.18 8.71
C ALA A 103 -5.94 -9.53 8.64
N ALA A 104 -5.33 -10.51 8.01
CA ALA A 104 -5.85 -11.89 7.96
C ALA A 104 -5.67 -12.59 9.32
#